data_AF-A0A1V3XSS1-F1
#
_entry.id   AF-A0A1V3XSS1-F1
#
_cell.length_a   1.000
_cell.length_b   1.000
_cell.length_c   1.000
_cell.angle_alpha   90.00
_cell.angle_beta   90.00
_cell.angle_gamma   90.00
#
_symmetry.space_group_name_H-M   'P 1'
#
loop_
_entity.id
_entity.type
_entity.pdbx_description
1 polymer ?
#
loop_
_entity_poly.entity_id
_entity_poly.type
_entity_poly.pdbx_seq_one_letter_code
_entity_poly.pdbx_strand_id
1 'polypeptide(L)'
;MTVPNGPAQQALLRTALTSSRLDPADIDYIEAHGTGTPLGDPIELDSLSKVFSDRRNCEPLVIGSVKTNLGHLEAAAGVAGFMKAVLAVNNGYIPRHLNFRQLTPHASEAATRLTIATDGMAWPDTGRPRRAGVSSFGVSGTNAHVVIEQAPAPVTAARQDPVPAVSTLVVSGKTPQRVAATASVLADWLDGPGAEVPLADVAHTLNHHRARHGKFATVAAVDRARRWRAARTGRG
;
A
#
# COMPACT_ATOMS: atom_id res chain seq x y z
N MET A 1 -6.58 -30.99 12.01
CA MET A 1 -5.70 -30.43 10.97
C MET A 1 -6.05 -28.97 10.68
N THR A 2 -6.18 -28.11 11.71
CA THR A 2 -6.66 -26.71 11.57
C THR A 2 -6.06 -25.76 12.61
N VAL A 3 -4.98 -26.18 13.27
CA VAL A 3 -4.37 -25.40 14.35
C VAL A 3 -3.18 -24.63 13.79
N PRO A 4 -3.08 -23.30 14.01
CA PRO A 4 -1.90 -22.53 13.61
C PRO A 4 -0.63 -23.11 14.23
N ASN A 5 0.46 -23.09 13.45
CA ASN A 5 1.73 -23.72 13.83
C ASN A 5 2.83 -22.65 13.94
N GLY A 6 3.16 -22.26 15.18
CA GLY A 6 4.17 -21.24 15.46
C GLY A 6 5.55 -21.54 14.87
N PRO A 7 6.12 -22.75 15.07
CA PRO A 7 7.37 -23.13 14.41
C PRO A 7 7.34 -22.97 12.88
N ALA A 8 6.23 -23.31 12.21
CA ALA A 8 6.09 -23.12 10.77
C ALA A 8 6.05 -21.62 10.39
N GLN A 9 5.38 -20.77 11.17
CA GLN A 9 5.40 -19.32 10.98
C GLN A 9 6.83 -18.76 11.16
N GLN A 10 7.56 -19.20 12.18
CA GLN A 10 8.94 -18.79 12.43
C GLN A 10 9.88 -19.18 11.29
N ALA A 11 9.79 -20.43 10.82
CA ALA A 11 10.58 -20.92 9.70
C ALA A 11 10.30 -20.13 8.42
N LEU A 12 9.04 -19.82 8.13
CA LEU A 12 8.65 -18.98 7.01
C LEU A 12 9.22 -17.55 7.12
N LEU A 13 9.08 -16.91 8.28
CA LEU A 13 9.62 -15.56 8.50
C LEU A 13 11.13 -15.51 8.31
N ARG A 14 11.87 -16.49 8.86
CA ARG A 14 13.33 -16.63 8.64
C ARG A 14 13.69 -16.88 7.18
N THR A 15 12.89 -17.69 6.49
CA THR A 15 13.09 -17.96 5.07
C THR A 15 12.94 -16.68 4.26
N ALA A 16 11.90 -15.87 4.53
CA ALA A 16 11.68 -14.60 3.85
C ALA A 16 12.83 -13.61 4.08
N LEU A 17 13.33 -13.49 5.31
CA LEU A 17 14.49 -12.66 5.66
C LEU A 17 15.76 -13.12 4.91
N THR A 18 16.04 -14.43 4.90
CA THR A 18 17.17 -14.97 4.15
C THR A 18 17.03 -14.73 2.64
N SER A 19 15.83 -14.93 2.08
CA SER A 19 15.56 -14.69 0.66
C SER A 19 15.69 -13.22 0.27
N SER A 20 15.32 -12.29 1.15
CA SER A 20 15.50 -10.85 0.94
C SER A 20 16.90 -10.35 1.29
N ARG A 21 17.76 -11.19 1.89
CA ARG A 21 19.09 -10.83 2.40
C ARG A 21 19.02 -9.70 3.44
N LEU A 22 18.02 -9.76 4.31
CA LEU A 22 17.79 -8.81 5.37
C LEU A 22 17.89 -9.48 6.75
N ASP A 23 18.31 -8.70 7.74
CA ASP A 23 18.30 -9.11 9.13
C ASP A 23 16.96 -8.78 9.79
N PRO A 24 16.60 -9.44 10.91
CA PRO A 24 15.39 -9.08 11.65
C PRO A 24 15.36 -7.60 12.06
N ALA A 25 16.50 -6.96 12.29
CA ALA A 25 16.63 -5.54 12.61
C ALA A 25 16.23 -4.59 11.48
N ASP A 26 16.20 -5.08 10.24
CA ASP A 26 15.89 -4.27 9.06
C ASP A 26 14.39 -4.04 8.85
N ILE A 27 13.52 -4.86 9.44
CA ILE A 27 12.06 -4.78 9.22
C ILE A 27 11.41 -3.86 10.26
N ASP A 28 10.73 -2.79 9.86
CA ASP A 28 10.19 -1.83 10.83
C ASP A 28 8.75 -2.15 11.22
N TYR A 29 7.99 -2.70 10.27
CA TYR A 29 6.55 -2.94 10.41
C TYR A 29 6.16 -4.34 9.94
N ILE A 30 5.21 -4.97 10.62
CA ILE A 30 4.54 -6.19 10.15
C ILE A 30 3.04 -5.93 10.04
N GLU A 31 2.52 -6.09 8.82
CA GLU A 31 1.11 -6.34 8.56
C GLU A 31 0.82 -7.82 8.84
N ALA A 32 0.31 -8.09 10.04
CA ALA A 32 0.06 -9.43 10.56
C ALA A 32 -1.10 -10.12 9.83
N HIS A 33 -1.13 -11.46 9.90
CA HIS A 33 -2.32 -12.22 9.56
C HIS A 33 -3.47 -11.83 10.49
N GLY A 34 -3.22 -11.73 11.80
CA GLY A 34 -4.00 -10.96 12.78
C GLY A 34 -5.51 -11.10 12.63
N THR A 35 -6.03 -12.31 12.84
CA THR A 35 -7.45 -12.65 12.65
C THR A 35 -8.31 -12.39 13.87
N GLY A 36 -7.73 -12.00 15.00
CA GLY A 36 -8.49 -11.75 16.23
C GLY A 36 -8.87 -13.05 16.94
N THR A 37 -8.18 -14.17 16.65
CA THR A 37 -8.56 -15.47 17.19
C THR A 37 -7.84 -15.73 18.53
N PRO A 38 -8.54 -16.28 19.55
CA PRO A 38 -7.94 -16.51 20.86
C PRO A 38 -6.69 -17.40 20.85
N LEU A 39 -6.60 -18.31 19.87
CA LEU A 39 -5.46 -19.22 19.71
C LEU A 39 -4.43 -18.70 18.70
N GLY A 40 -4.86 -18.10 17.59
CA GLY A 40 -3.96 -17.69 16.52
C GLY A 40 -3.13 -16.45 16.86
N ASP A 41 -3.73 -15.45 17.51
CA ASP A 41 -3.05 -14.20 17.83
C ASP A 41 -1.88 -14.40 18.79
N PRO A 42 -1.98 -15.16 19.91
CA PRO A 42 -0.82 -15.49 20.73
C PRO A 42 0.30 -16.19 19.95
N ILE A 43 -0.05 -17.16 19.09
CA ILE A 43 0.92 -17.93 18.30
C ILE A 43 1.66 -17.04 17.31
N GLU A 44 0.97 -16.10 16.67
CA GLU A 44 1.58 -15.15 15.75
C GLU A 44 2.48 -14.15 16.48
N LEU A 45 2.01 -13.55 17.58
CA LEU A 45 2.80 -12.63 18.40
C LEU A 45 4.08 -13.27 18.94
N ASP A 46 3.98 -14.51 19.43
CA ASP A 46 5.14 -15.25 19.95
C ASP A 46 6.12 -15.61 18.82
N SER A 47 5.61 -15.95 17.64
CA SER A 47 6.45 -16.26 16.48
C SER A 47 7.22 -15.04 16.00
N LEU A 48 6.55 -13.87 15.95
CA LEU A 48 7.20 -12.60 15.64
C LEU A 48 8.25 -12.25 16.70
N SER A 49 7.90 -12.32 17.98
CA SER A 49 8.82 -12.02 19.08
C SER A 49 10.08 -12.89 19.06
N LYS A 50 9.95 -14.16 18.69
CA LYS A 50 11.08 -15.11 18.56
C LYS A 50 11.94 -14.86 17.34
N VAL A 51 11.37 -14.41 16.22
CA VAL A 51 12.14 -14.14 15.00
C VAL A 51 12.85 -12.80 15.09
N PHE A 52 12.17 -11.81 15.65
CA PHE A 52 12.61 -10.43 15.75
C PHE A 52 13.18 -10.07 17.13
N SER A 53 13.65 -11.07 17.89
CA SER A 53 14.21 -10.89 19.23
C SER A 53 15.55 -10.15 19.23
N ASP A 54 16.36 -10.32 18.18
CA ASP A 54 17.71 -9.75 18.09
C ASP A 54 17.74 -8.37 17.43
N ARG A 55 16.91 -7.45 17.94
CA ARG A 55 16.79 -6.06 17.48
C ARG A 55 17.41 -5.08 18.47
N ARG A 56 18.54 -5.46 19.09
CA ARG A 56 19.22 -4.60 20.09
C ARG A 56 19.52 -3.23 19.48
N ASN A 57 19.14 -2.15 20.17
CA ASN A 57 19.31 -0.76 19.75
C ASN A 57 18.48 -0.30 18.53
N CYS A 58 17.43 -1.05 18.16
CA CYS A 58 16.46 -0.61 17.16
C CYS A 58 15.14 -0.22 17.82
N GLU A 59 14.36 0.60 17.13
CA GLU A 59 12.95 0.82 17.51
C GLU A 59 12.20 -0.52 17.56
N PRO A 60 11.27 -0.69 18.51
CA PRO A 60 10.41 -1.87 18.60
C PRO A 60 9.74 -2.19 17.26
N LEU A 61 9.57 -3.49 16.98
CA LEU A 61 8.86 -3.89 15.77
C LEU A 61 7.38 -3.49 15.88
N VAL A 62 6.91 -2.70 14.91
CA VAL A 62 5.53 -2.23 14.90
C VAL A 62 4.62 -3.25 14.21
N ILE A 63 3.46 -3.55 14.81
CA ILE A 63 2.51 -4.55 14.32
C ILE A 63 1.14 -3.91 14.04
N GLY A 64 0.54 -4.30 12.93
CA GLY A 64 -0.82 -3.89 12.54
C GLY A 64 -1.57 -4.99 11.79
N SER A 65 -2.89 -4.84 11.64
CA SER A 65 -3.70 -5.70 10.77
C SER A 65 -4.87 -4.92 10.18
N VAL A 66 -5.01 -4.94 8.86
CA VAL A 66 -6.10 -4.33 8.08
C VAL A 66 -7.45 -4.94 8.41
N LYS A 67 -7.46 -6.17 8.97
CA LYS A 67 -8.69 -6.88 9.34
C LYS A 67 -9.46 -6.15 10.43
N THR A 68 -8.80 -5.32 11.22
CA THR A 68 -9.47 -4.47 12.21
C THR A 68 -10.31 -3.35 11.59
N ASN A 69 -10.05 -3.00 10.32
CA ASN A 69 -10.79 -1.99 9.56
C ASN A 69 -11.81 -2.62 8.59
N LEU A 70 -11.44 -3.70 7.92
CA LEU A 70 -12.20 -4.28 6.80
C LEU A 70 -12.77 -5.68 7.08
N GLY A 71 -12.49 -6.25 8.25
CA GLY A 71 -12.77 -7.66 8.53
C GLY A 71 -11.85 -8.62 7.75
N HIS A 72 -12.13 -9.92 7.87
CA HIS A 72 -11.36 -10.93 7.14
C HIS A 72 -11.95 -11.16 5.74
N LEU A 73 -11.31 -10.58 4.72
CA LEU A 73 -11.74 -10.69 3.31
C LEU A 73 -11.40 -12.03 2.64
N GLU A 74 -11.31 -13.12 3.42
CA GLU A 74 -10.98 -14.48 2.96
C GLU A 74 -9.82 -14.51 1.94
N ALA A 75 -10.08 -14.94 0.71
CA ALA A 75 -9.11 -15.03 -0.38
C ALA A 75 -8.43 -13.68 -0.72
N ALA A 76 -9.10 -12.55 -0.47
CA ALA A 76 -8.56 -11.22 -0.68
C ALA A 76 -7.84 -10.65 0.55
N ALA A 77 -7.79 -11.37 1.68
CA ALA A 77 -7.19 -10.85 2.91
C ALA A 77 -5.70 -10.55 2.77
N GLY A 78 -4.96 -11.41 2.05
CA GLY A 78 -3.52 -11.21 1.81
C GLY A 78 -3.24 -9.97 0.96
N VAL A 79 -3.97 -9.79 -0.15
CA VAL A 79 -3.77 -8.63 -1.04
C VAL A 79 -4.22 -7.32 -0.39
N ALA A 80 -5.26 -7.34 0.45
CA ALA A 80 -5.67 -6.15 1.21
C ALA A 80 -4.58 -5.71 2.21
N GLY A 81 -3.97 -6.66 2.93
CA GLY A 81 -2.83 -6.38 3.81
C GLY A 81 -1.61 -5.87 3.02
N PHE A 82 -1.32 -6.50 1.89
CA PHE A 82 -0.25 -6.06 0.98
C PHE A 82 -0.46 -4.61 0.50
N MET A 83 -1.66 -4.25 0.04
CA MET A 83 -1.99 -2.89 -0.39
C MET A 83 -1.81 -1.88 0.75
N LYS A 84 -2.27 -2.20 1.97
CA LYS A 84 -2.05 -1.35 3.15
C LYS A 84 -0.55 -1.15 3.41
N ALA A 85 0.25 -2.21 3.39
CA ALA A 85 1.68 -2.14 3.64
C ALA A 85 2.42 -1.32 2.58
N VAL A 86 2.11 -1.51 1.29
CA VAL A 86 2.65 -0.69 0.20
C VAL A 86 2.30 0.79 0.39
N LEU A 87 1.04 1.10 0.71
CA LEU A 87 0.61 2.48 0.96
C LEU A 87 1.30 3.06 2.21
N ALA A 88 1.48 2.28 3.28
CA ALA A 88 2.15 2.72 4.50
C ALA A 88 3.63 3.04 4.24
N VAL A 89 4.34 2.15 3.53
CA VAL A 89 5.74 2.35 3.12
C VAL A 89 5.87 3.57 2.21
N ASN A 90 4.98 3.73 1.21
CA ASN A 90 5.03 4.85 0.29
C ASN A 90 4.81 6.19 1.02
N ASN A 91 3.78 6.27 1.87
CA ASN A 91 3.41 7.50 2.57
C ASN A 91 4.23 7.77 3.84
N GLY A 92 4.99 6.80 4.35
CA GLY A 92 5.78 6.98 5.58
C GLY A 92 4.92 7.11 6.81
N TYR A 93 3.81 6.40 6.80
CA TYR A 93 2.81 6.50 7.84
C TYR A 93 2.19 5.13 8.06
N ILE A 94 2.21 4.66 9.31
CA ILE A 94 1.62 3.40 9.73
C ILE A 94 0.21 3.70 10.25
N PRO A 95 -0.86 3.26 9.57
CA PRO A 95 -2.22 3.51 10.01
C PRO A 95 -2.57 2.76 11.29
N ARG A 96 -3.47 3.36 12.07
CA ARG A 96 -3.98 2.82 13.34
C ARG A 96 -4.55 1.40 13.20
N HIS A 97 -4.16 0.51 14.11
CA HIS A 97 -4.78 -0.77 14.40
C HIS A 97 -5.99 -0.56 15.32
N LEU A 98 -7.20 -0.92 14.85
CA LEU A 98 -8.43 -0.66 15.59
C LEU A 98 -8.74 -1.76 16.61
N ASN A 99 -9.59 -1.45 17.60
CA ASN A 99 -10.12 -2.39 18.59
C ASN A 99 -9.07 -3.03 19.53
N PHE A 100 -7.83 -2.55 19.53
CA PHE A 100 -6.81 -2.96 20.49
C PHE A 100 -6.94 -2.17 21.79
N ARG A 101 -6.95 -2.86 22.93
CA ARG A 101 -6.96 -2.26 24.28
C ARG A 101 -5.79 -2.73 25.14
N GLN A 102 -5.51 -4.03 25.09
CA GLN A 102 -4.41 -4.67 25.81
C GLN A 102 -3.99 -5.92 25.04
N LEU A 103 -2.75 -6.37 25.24
CA LEU A 103 -2.28 -7.65 24.73
C LEU A 103 -3.10 -8.80 25.33
N THR A 104 -3.26 -9.87 24.54
CA THR A 104 -3.90 -11.10 25.03
C THR A 104 -3.09 -11.70 26.19
N PRO A 105 -3.72 -12.15 27.29
CA PRO A 105 -3.02 -12.75 28.43
C PRO A 105 -2.38 -14.11 28.08
N HIS A 106 -2.69 -14.66 26.90
CA HIS A 106 -2.13 -15.92 26.41
C HIS A 106 -0.82 -15.75 25.62
N ALA A 107 -0.41 -14.51 25.32
CA ALA A 107 0.88 -14.27 24.67
C ALA A 107 2.02 -14.37 25.70
N SER A 108 3.21 -14.77 25.24
CA SER A 108 4.40 -14.80 26.10
C SER A 108 4.84 -13.39 26.50
N GLU A 109 5.61 -13.29 27.58
CA GLU A 109 6.20 -12.03 28.03
C GLU A 109 7.04 -11.36 26.93
N ALA A 110 7.66 -12.14 26.04
CA ALA A 110 8.43 -11.60 24.91
C ALA A 110 7.59 -10.75 23.96
N ALA A 111 6.27 -11.01 23.84
CA ALA A 111 5.36 -10.22 23.01
C ALA A 111 5.19 -8.78 23.49
N THR A 112 5.53 -8.47 24.74
CA THR A 112 5.52 -7.10 25.28
C THR A 112 6.59 -6.20 24.65
N ARG A 113 7.58 -6.79 23.95
CA ARG A 113 8.61 -6.06 23.19
C ARG A 113 8.13 -5.59 21.81
N LEU A 114 6.97 -6.04 21.38
CA LEU A 114 6.32 -5.61 20.14
C LEU A 114 5.46 -4.37 20.42
N THR A 115 5.36 -3.48 19.44
CA THR A 115 4.49 -2.29 19.54
C THR A 115 3.30 -2.46 18.61
N ILE A 116 2.09 -2.52 19.15
CA ILE A 116 0.87 -2.44 18.34
C ILE A 116 0.64 -0.98 17.96
N ALA A 117 0.34 -0.68 16.69
CA ALA A 117 0.06 0.68 16.22
C ALA A 117 -1.30 1.20 16.72
N THR A 118 -1.43 1.47 18.03
CA THR A 118 -2.70 1.86 18.69
C THR A 118 -3.21 3.22 18.26
N ASP A 119 -2.29 4.08 17.83
CA ASP A 119 -2.54 5.33 17.13
C ASP A 119 -1.81 5.29 15.79
N GLY A 120 -2.27 6.07 14.82
CA GLY A 120 -1.53 6.20 13.57
C GLY A 120 -0.24 6.98 13.82
N MET A 121 0.87 6.52 13.24
CA MET A 121 2.19 7.06 13.53
C MET A 121 3.01 7.29 12.26
N ALA A 122 3.89 8.28 12.30
CA ALA A 122 4.94 8.41 11.28
C ALA A 122 5.83 7.15 11.30
N TRP A 123 6.38 6.81 10.14
CA TRP A 123 7.32 5.70 10.05
C TRP A 123 8.58 6.00 10.86
N PRO A 124 9.14 5.04 11.63
CA PRO A 124 10.38 5.25 12.36
C PRO A 124 11.53 5.76 11.48
N ASP A 125 12.23 6.81 11.92
CA ASP A 125 13.42 7.29 11.21
C ASP A 125 14.62 6.40 11.54
N THR A 126 14.98 5.55 10.58
CA THR A 126 16.00 4.52 10.76
C THR A 126 17.25 4.78 9.93
N GLY A 127 17.28 5.86 9.14
CA GLY A 127 18.36 6.16 8.19
C GLY A 127 18.51 5.16 7.03
N ARG A 128 17.61 4.18 6.90
CA ARG A 128 17.58 3.16 5.84
C ARG A 128 16.20 3.16 5.13
N PRO A 129 16.06 2.49 3.97
CA PRO A 129 14.76 2.34 3.33
C PRO A 129 13.73 1.72 4.27
N ARG A 130 12.51 2.26 4.26
CA ARG A 130 11.38 1.75 5.07
C ARG A 130 11.03 0.34 4.63
N ARG A 131 10.91 -0.60 5.56
CA ARG A 131 10.69 -2.03 5.25
C ARG A 131 9.54 -2.63 6.06
N ALA A 132 8.64 -3.33 5.36
CA ALA A 132 7.49 -4.00 5.94
C ALA A 132 7.49 -5.51 5.63
N GLY A 133 6.99 -6.33 6.55
CA GLY A 133 6.55 -7.70 6.27
C GLY A 133 5.03 -7.79 6.18
N VAL A 134 4.51 -8.73 5.39
CA VAL A 134 3.07 -9.03 5.28
C VAL A 134 2.86 -10.53 5.45
N SER A 135 2.09 -10.92 6.45
CA SER A 135 1.81 -12.33 6.78
C SER A 135 0.40 -12.75 6.39
N SER A 136 0.26 -13.97 5.85
CA SER A 136 -1.04 -14.60 5.64
C SER A 136 -0.94 -16.11 5.88
N PHE A 137 -1.74 -16.62 6.80
CA PHE A 137 -1.70 -18.03 7.22
C PHE A 137 -3.03 -18.71 6.87
N GLY A 138 -3.02 -19.55 5.84
CA GLY A 138 -4.23 -20.23 5.37
C GLY A 138 -4.66 -21.35 6.31
N VAL A 139 -5.97 -21.53 6.46
CA VAL A 139 -6.55 -22.62 7.28
C VAL A 139 -6.13 -24.02 6.81
N SER A 140 -5.80 -24.17 5.52
CA SER A 140 -5.28 -25.41 4.92
C SER A 140 -3.82 -25.71 5.30
N GLY A 141 -3.14 -24.81 6.02
CA GLY A 141 -1.74 -24.92 6.39
C GLY A 141 -0.76 -24.25 5.42
N THR A 142 -1.23 -23.72 4.29
CA THR A 142 -0.39 -22.95 3.37
C THR A 142 -0.17 -21.54 3.92
N ASN A 143 1.08 -21.22 4.24
CA ASN A 143 1.49 -19.93 4.79
C ASN A 143 2.27 -19.12 3.75
N ALA A 144 2.09 -17.80 3.76
CA ALA A 144 2.82 -16.86 2.92
C ALA A 144 3.32 -15.68 3.74
N HIS A 145 4.53 -15.22 3.42
CA HIS A 145 5.10 -14.00 3.97
C HIS A 145 5.86 -13.25 2.86
N VAL A 146 5.64 -11.95 2.77
CA VAL A 146 6.28 -11.08 1.77
C VAL A 146 6.96 -9.93 2.48
N VAL A 147 8.16 -9.56 2.02
CA VAL A 147 8.87 -8.36 2.46
C VAL A 147 8.72 -7.28 1.39
N ILE A 148 8.41 -6.06 1.80
CA ILE A 148 8.24 -4.87 0.98
C ILE A 148 9.28 -3.85 1.43
N GLU A 149 10.00 -3.26 0.47
CA GLU A 149 10.94 -2.18 0.71
C GLU A 149 10.49 -0.91 -0.04
N GLN A 150 10.75 0.24 0.57
CA GLN A 150 10.62 1.54 -0.07
C GLN A 150 11.38 1.58 -1.39
N ALA A 151 10.71 2.02 -2.45
CA ALA A 151 11.35 2.26 -3.74
C ALA A 151 12.47 3.33 -3.61
N PRO A 152 13.58 3.20 -4.35
CA PRO A 152 14.59 4.24 -4.44
C PRO A 152 13.96 5.58 -4.82
N ALA A 153 14.55 6.68 -4.33
CA ALA A 153 14.11 8.01 -4.73
C ALA A 153 14.14 8.12 -6.27
N PRO A 154 13.06 8.57 -6.91
CA PRO A 154 13.06 8.73 -8.36
C PRO A 154 14.16 9.70 -8.76
N VAL A 155 14.99 9.30 -9.73
CA VAL A 155 15.97 10.19 -10.34
C VAL A 155 15.20 11.33 -10.99
N THR A 156 15.25 12.51 -10.36
CA THR A 156 14.57 13.68 -10.89
C THR A 156 15.38 14.18 -12.08
N ALA A 157 15.01 13.74 -13.29
CA ALA A 157 15.55 14.34 -14.50
C ALA A 157 15.18 15.83 -14.51
N ALA A 158 16.13 16.69 -14.90
CA ALA A 158 15.86 18.12 -15.06
C ALA A 158 14.66 18.29 -15.98
N ARG A 159 13.58 18.86 -15.44
CA ARG A 159 12.32 19.03 -16.16
C ARG A 159 12.56 20.02 -17.29
N GLN A 160 12.47 19.54 -18.53
CA GLN A 160 12.46 20.43 -19.69
C GLN A 160 11.06 20.98 -19.85
N ASP A 161 10.95 22.30 -20.03
CA ASP A 161 9.66 22.91 -20.35
C ASP A 161 9.16 22.33 -21.69
N PRO A 162 7.94 21.77 -21.72
CA PRO A 162 7.44 21.13 -22.93
C PRO A 162 7.28 22.15 -24.05
N VAL A 163 7.97 21.92 -25.17
CA VAL A 163 7.74 22.60 -26.45
C VAL A 163 7.10 21.56 -27.38
N PRO A 164 5.87 21.76 -27.88
CA PRO A 164 5.04 22.96 -27.80
C PRO A 164 4.22 23.09 -26.50
N ALA A 165 3.89 24.34 -26.15
CA ALA A 165 3.14 24.72 -24.94
C ALA A 165 1.67 24.23 -24.91
N VAL A 166 1.22 23.41 -25.85
CA VAL A 166 -0.16 22.89 -25.93
C VAL A 166 -0.15 21.39 -25.61
N SER A 167 -0.91 21.01 -24.59
CA SER A 167 -1.17 19.61 -24.23
C SER A 167 -2.50 19.14 -24.82
N THR A 168 -2.48 18.01 -25.55
CA THR A 168 -3.70 17.37 -26.08
C THR A 168 -4.12 16.21 -25.20
N LEU A 169 -5.23 16.40 -24.50
CA LEU A 169 -5.83 15.43 -23.59
C LEU A 169 -6.88 14.63 -24.35
N VAL A 170 -6.68 13.32 -24.44
CA VAL A 170 -7.57 12.43 -25.20
C VAL A 170 -8.20 11.42 -24.25
N VAL A 171 -9.52 11.45 -24.16
CA VAL A 171 -10.31 10.47 -23.42
C VAL A 171 -11.07 9.62 -24.42
N SER A 172 -10.95 8.30 -24.33
CA SER A 172 -11.65 7.37 -25.23
C SER A 172 -12.40 6.28 -24.45
N GLY A 173 -13.44 5.73 -25.05
CA GLY A 173 -14.28 4.70 -24.44
C GLY A 173 -15.07 3.92 -25.48
N LYS A 174 -15.63 2.77 -25.07
CA LYS A 174 -16.48 1.95 -25.94
C LYS A 174 -17.82 2.60 -26.26
N THR A 175 -18.28 3.54 -25.43
CA THR A 175 -19.55 4.29 -25.61
C THR A 175 -19.36 5.78 -25.32
N PRO A 176 -20.21 6.67 -25.88
CA PRO A 176 -20.18 8.10 -25.55
C PRO A 176 -20.37 8.39 -24.05
N GLN A 177 -21.20 7.61 -23.36
CA GLN A 177 -21.42 7.75 -21.91
C GLN A 177 -20.16 7.45 -21.11
N ARG A 178 -19.36 6.45 -21.54
CA ARG A 178 -18.07 6.16 -20.90
C ARG A 178 -17.03 7.27 -21.14
N VAL A 179 -17.05 7.90 -22.32
CA VAL A 179 -16.20 9.07 -22.60
C VAL A 179 -16.58 10.22 -21.67
N ALA A 180 -17.87 10.55 -21.57
CA ALA A 180 -18.36 11.63 -20.70
C ALA A 180 -18.07 11.37 -19.21
N ALA A 181 -18.32 10.15 -18.72
CA ALA A 181 -18.02 9.78 -17.34
C ALA A 181 -16.52 9.87 -17.01
N THR A 182 -15.67 9.36 -17.91
CA THR A 182 -14.20 9.43 -17.72
C THR A 182 -13.71 10.87 -17.78
N ALA A 183 -14.27 11.70 -18.67
CA ALA A 183 -13.94 13.12 -18.74
C ALA A 183 -14.36 13.87 -17.46
N SER A 184 -15.50 13.53 -16.85
CA SER A 184 -15.89 14.12 -15.56
C SER A 184 -14.94 13.71 -14.44
N VAL A 185 -14.60 12.42 -14.33
CA VAL A 185 -13.65 11.94 -13.30
C VAL A 185 -12.29 12.61 -13.48
N LEU A 186 -11.81 12.75 -14.71
CA LEU A 186 -10.55 13.45 -14.99
C LEU A 186 -10.62 14.93 -14.60
N ALA A 187 -11.72 15.62 -14.92
CA ALA A 187 -11.92 17.02 -14.55
C ALA A 187 -11.95 17.19 -13.02
N ASP A 188 -12.72 16.36 -12.32
CA ASP A 188 -12.82 16.42 -10.85
C ASP A 188 -11.48 16.09 -10.18
N TRP A 189 -10.71 15.15 -10.76
CA TRP A 189 -9.35 14.85 -10.28
C TRP A 189 -8.37 16.01 -10.54
N LEU A 190 -8.44 16.66 -11.70
CA LEU A 190 -7.60 17.81 -12.03
C LEU A 190 -7.90 19.04 -11.18
N ASP A 191 -9.17 19.22 -10.77
CA ASP A 191 -9.60 20.28 -9.86
C ASP A 191 -9.27 19.96 -8.39
N GLY A 192 -8.90 18.72 -8.07
CA GLY A 192 -8.60 18.24 -6.73
C GLY A 192 -7.18 17.66 -6.58
N PRO A 193 -7.02 16.34 -6.34
CA PRO A 193 -5.70 15.74 -6.05
C PRO A 193 -4.65 15.95 -7.15
N GLY A 194 -5.08 16.15 -8.39
CA GLY A 194 -4.23 16.39 -9.54
C GLY A 194 -3.93 17.86 -9.80
N ALA A 195 -4.30 18.80 -8.93
CA ALA A 195 -4.16 20.25 -9.15
C ALA A 195 -2.72 20.68 -9.51
N GLU A 196 -1.72 20.06 -8.88
CA GLU A 196 -0.31 20.39 -9.07
C GLU A 196 0.39 19.54 -10.16
N VAL A 197 -0.30 18.55 -10.73
CA VAL A 197 0.31 17.64 -11.73
C VAL A 197 0.38 18.32 -13.10
N PRO A 198 1.54 18.48 -13.75
CA PRO A 198 1.59 19.22 -15.01
C PRO A 198 0.75 18.58 -16.13
N LEU A 199 0.04 19.42 -16.91
CA LEU A 199 -0.88 18.94 -17.95
C LEU A 199 -0.19 18.08 -19.02
N ALA A 200 1.10 18.33 -19.30
CA ALA A 200 1.88 17.51 -20.21
C ALA A 200 2.02 16.07 -19.72
N ASP A 201 2.20 15.84 -18.41
CA ASP A 201 2.34 14.51 -17.82
C ASP A 201 0.98 13.77 -17.86
N VAL A 202 -0.11 14.51 -17.65
CA VAL A 202 -1.48 14.00 -17.80
C VAL A 202 -1.75 13.61 -19.26
N ALA A 203 -1.40 14.48 -20.21
CA ALA A 203 -1.53 14.21 -21.64
C ALA A 203 -0.71 12.98 -22.05
N HIS A 204 0.54 12.90 -21.61
CA HIS A 204 1.41 11.77 -21.87
C HIS A 204 0.78 10.46 -21.37
N THR A 205 0.28 10.46 -20.12
CA THR A 205 -0.41 9.31 -19.52
C THR A 205 -1.66 8.90 -20.31
N LEU A 206 -2.51 9.86 -20.67
CA LEU A 206 -3.71 9.61 -21.45
C LEU A 206 -3.42 9.09 -22.85
N ASN A 207 -2.32 9.55 -23.46
CA ASN A 207 -1.99 9.25 -24.84
C ASN A 207 -1.21 7.95 -25.03
N HIS A 208 -0.36 7.58 -24.06
CA HIS A 208 0.55 6.45 -24.18
C HIS A 208 0.23 5.30 -23.21
N HIS A 209 -0.51 5.55 -22.13
CA HIS A 209 -0.78 4.56 -21.07
C HIS A 209 -2.27 4.24 -20.90
N ARG A 210 -3.09 4.51 -21.93
CA ARG A 210 -4.51 4.15 -21.97
C ARG A 210 -4.85 3.48 -23.30
N ALA A 211 -5.75 2.51 -23.25
CA ALA A 211 -6.30 1.90 -24.45
C ALA A 211 -7.02 2.95 -25.31
N ARG A 212 -6.93 2.80 -26.63
CA ARG A 212 -7.66 3.64 -27.59
C ARG A 212 -8.94 2.93 -28.04
N HIS A 213 -10.04 3.65 -28.04
CA HIS A 213 -11.34 3.18 -28.48
C HIS A 213 -11.95 4.09 -29.55
N GLY A 214 -12.91 3.57 -30.32
CA GLY A 214 -13.51 4.28 -31.46
C GLY A 214 -14.38 5.49 -31.11
N LYS A 215 -14.79 5.66 -29.85
CA LYS A 215 -15.44 6.90 -29.37
C LYS A 215 -14.44 7.65 -28.50
N PHE A 216 -14.23 8.93 -28.79
CA PHE A 216 -13.27 9.76 -28.06
C PHE A 216 -13.68 11.22 -28.04
N ALA A 217 -13.13 11.95 -27.08
CA ALA A 217 -13.16 13.40 -26.99
C ALA A 217 -11.74 13.92 -26.76
N THR A 218 -11.42 15.07 -27.33
CA THR A 218 -10.11 15.70 -27.22
C THR A 218 -10.23 17.12 -26.69
N VAL A 219 -9.26 17.52 -25.87
CA VAL A 219 -9.11 18.90 -25.38
C VAL A 219 -7.67 19.32 -25.61
N ALA A 220 -7.46 20.39 -26.38
CA ALA A 220 -6.16 21.04 -26.52
C ALA A 220 -6.10 22.22 -25.54
N ALA A 221 -5.11 22.21 -24.64
CA ALA A 221 -4.98 23.18 -23.57
C ALA A 221 -3.53 23.67 -23.44
N VAL A 222 -3.34 24.99 -23.36
CA VAL A 222 -2.04 25.61 -23.04
C VAL A 222 -1.82 25.75 -21.54
N ASP A 223 -2.92 25.86 -20.80
CA ASP A 223 -2.97 25.96 -19.35
C ASP A 223 -4.27 25.35 -18.83
N ARG A 224 -4.40 25.27 -17.51
CA ARG A 224 -5.61 24.77 -16.84
C ARG A 224 -6.80 25.74 -16.92
N ALA A 225 -6.57 27.02 -17.26
CA ALA A 225 -7.58 28.08 -17.21
C ALA A 225 -8.65 27.92 -18.30
N ARG A 226 -8.37 27.17 -19.39
CA ARG A 226 -9.41 26.66 -20.31
C ARG A 226 -10.20 25.51 -19.66
N ARG A 227 -11.15 25.90 -18.81
CA ARG A 227 -12.10 25.04 -18.10
C ARG A 227 -12.74 23.98 -19.02
N TRP A 228 -12.69 22.73 -18.56
CA TRP A 228 -13.25 21.47 -19.08
C TRP A 228 -14.76 21.43 -19.46
N ARG A 229 -15.44 22.58 -19.50
CA ARG A 229 -16.91 22.65 -19.62
C ARG A 229 -17.45 22.04 -20.92
N ALA A 230 -16.70 22.08 -22.02
CA ALA A 230 -17.14 21.52 -23.30
C ALA A 230 -17.20 19.97 -23.31
N ALA A 231 -16.33 19.28 -22.56
CA ALA A 231 -16.29 17.82 -22.55
C ALA A 231 -17.41 17.19 -21.69
N ARG A 232 -17.99 17.94 -20.73
CA ARG A 232 -19.08 17.47 -19.86
C ARG A 232 -20.40 17.29 -20.61
N THR A 233 -20.61 17.98 -21.72
CA THR A 233 -21.90 18.01 -22.44
C THR A 233 -22.01 16.96 -23.56
N GLY A 234 -20.98 16.15 -23.81
CA GLY A 234 -21.03 15.08 -24.83
C GLY A 234 -21.30 15.58 -26.26
N ARG A 235 -21.12 16.87 -26.52
CA ARG A 235 -21.22 17.46 -27.86
C ARG A 235 -19.82 17.78 -28.34
N GLY A 236 -19.33 16.92 -29.24
CA GLY A 236 -18.23 17.28 -30.15
C GLY A 236 -18.74 18.22 -31.22
#